data_AF-A0A952FF49-F1
#
_entry.id   AF-A0A952FF49-F1
#
_cell.length_a   1.000
_cell.length_b   1.000
_cell.length_c   1.000
_cell.angle_alpha   90.00
_cell.angle_beta   90.00
_cell.angle_gamma   90.00
#
_symmetry.space_group_name_H-M   'P 1'
#
loop_
_entity.id
_entity.type
_entity.pdbx_description
1 polymer ?
#
loop_
_entity_poly.entity_id
_entity_poly.type
_entity_poly.pdbx_seq_one_letter_code
_entity_poly.pdbx_strand_id
1 'polypeptide(L)'
;EVVFGGVGTGLYGMLIFAILAVFIAGLMIGRTPEYLGKKIEAHEMKLTSIAILVTPILVLAGTAIAVLAGAGKAGIANPGAHGFSEILYALSSAGNNNGSALAGLSANTPFYNTLLGIVRWLGRFGFIVPVLAIAGALAAKKRLPVTVGTMPTHGPLFVALLIGTVLLVGLLNYVPALALGPVVEHLMLWPGK
;
A
#
# COMPACT_ATOMS: atom_id res chain seq x y z
N GLU A 1 2.74 -4.78 0.55
CA GLU A 1 3.61 -5.83 1.17
C GLU A 1 3.65 -5.71 2.70
N VAL A 2 2.57 -6.04 3.42
CA VAL A 2 2.55 -5.94 4.90
C VAL A 2 2.28 -7.28 5.60
N VAL A 3 1.77 -8.28 4.87
CA VAL A 3 1.57 -9.65 5.37
C VAL A 3 2.84 -10.43 5.10
N PHE A 4 3.70 -10.57 6.12
CA PHE A 4 5.03 -11.20 5.99
C PHE A 4 5.81 -10.71 4.76
N GLY A 5 5.80 -9.39 4.54
CA GLY A 5 6.41 -8.75 3.37
C GLY A 5 7.94 -8.82 3.38
N GLY A 6 8.55 -8.10 2.44
CA GLY A 6 10.01 -8.11 2.23
C GLY A 6 10.85 -7.81 3.48
N VAL A 7 12.12 -8.22 3.45
CA VAL A 7 13.06 -8.12 4.58
C VAL A 7 13.15 -6.66 5.06
N GLY A 8 12.75 -6.42 6.30
CA GLY A 8 12.62 -5.10 6.92
C GLY A 8 11.39 -4.32 6.45
N THR A 9 11.07 -4.34 5.16
CA THR A 9 9.99 -3.55 4.56
C THR A 9 8.60 -3.98 4.97
N GLY A 10 8.39 -5.29 5.11
CA GLY A 10 7.14 -5.82 5.64
C GLY A 10 6.88 -5.33 7.08
N LEU A 11 7.93 -5.35 7.92
CA LEU A 11 7.82 -4.94 9.31
C LEU A 11 7.53 -3.45 9.44
N TYR A 12 8.36 -2.58 8.85
CA TYR A 12 8.09 -1.15 8.96
C TYR A 12 6.76 -0.78 8.29
N GLY A 13 6.36 -1.47 7.21
CA GLY A 13 5.09 -1.22 6.54
C GLY A 13 3.91 -1.55 7.47
N MET A 14 3.98 -2.70 8.16
CA MET A 14 3.00 -3.07 9.16
C MET A 14 2.97 -2.10 10.34
N LEU A 15 4.12 -1.60 10.79
CA LEU A 15 4.19 -0.60 11.86
C LEU A 15 3.52 0.73 11.48
N ILE A 16 3.67 1.17 10.22
CA ILE A 16 2.94 2.34 9.69
C ILE A 16 1.42 2.12 9.75
N PHE A 17 0.93 0.92 9.38
CA PHE A 17 -0.49 0.58 9.54
C PHE A 17 -0.91 0.47 11.00
N ALA A 18 -0.04 0.01 11.91
CA ALA A 18 -0.31 -0.01 13.34
C ALA A 18 -0.46 1.40 13.92
N ILE A 19 0.38 2.36 13.47
CA ILE A 19 0.25 3.77 13.84
C ILE A 19 -1.09 4.34 13.36
N LEU A 20 -1.50 4.04 12.12
CA LEU A 20 -2.81 4.45 11.60
C LEU A 20 -3.96 3.81 12.39
N ALA A 21 -3.87 2.50 12.68
CA ALA A 21 -4.89 1.78 13.44
C ALA A 21 -5.08 2.40 14.83
N VAL A 22 -3.99 2.64 15.56
CA VAL A 22 -4.02 3.32 16.87
C VAL A 22 -4.58 4.73 16.77
N PHE A 23 -4.28 5.45 15.69
CA PHE A 23 -4.84 6.78 15.46
C PHE A 23 -6.35 6.75 15.31
N ILE A 24 -6.88 5.87 14.46
CA ILE A 24 -8.32 5.67 14.28
C ILE A 24 -8.95 5.28 15.62
N ALA A 25 -8.34 4.33 16.32
CA ALA A 25 -8.83 3.84 17.60
C ALA A 25 -8.89 4.94 18.67
N GLY A 26 -7.82 5.72 18.82
CA GLY A 26 -7.75 6.85 19.75
C GLY A 26 -8.82 7.89 19.44
N LEU A 27 -9.00 8.21 18.16
CA LEU A 27 -10.03 9.14 17.69
C LEU A 27 -11.45 8.65 18.03
N MET A 28 -11.74 7.37 17.81
CA MET A 28 -13.05 6.76 18.11
C MET A 28 -13.40 6.80 19.59
N ILE A 29 -12.42 6.68 20.49
CA ILE A 29 -12.64 6.72 21.95
C ILE A 29 -12.42 8.12 22.56
N GLY A 30 -12.14 9.14 21.74
CA GLY A 30 -11.89 10.51 22.20
C GLY A 30 -10.60 10.68 23.01
N ARG A 31 -9.58 9.84 22.77
CA ARG A 31 -8.27 9.90 23.45
C ARG A 31 -7.15 10.22 22.48
N THR A 32 -6.06 10.79 22.98
CA THR A 32 -4.86 11.01 22.18
C THR A 32 -4.29 9.66 21.73
N PRO A 33 -4.04 9.46 20.42
CA PRO A 33 -3.41 8.26 19.90
C PRO A 33 -2.03 8.01 20.51
N GLU A 34 -1.79 6.77 20.94
CA GLU A 34 -0.54 6.37 21.59
C GLU A 34 -0.15 4.95 21.19
N TYR A 35 1.08 4.78 20.70
CA TYR A 35 1.65 3.47 20.39
C TYR A 35 2.89 3.22 21.25
N LEU A 36 2.89 2.12 22.01
CA LEU A 36 3.99 1.73 22.91
C LEU A 36 4.39 2.81 23.93
N GLY A 37 3.47 3.64 24.41
CA GLY A 37 3.77 4.74 25.33
C GLY A 37 4.18 6.04 24.63
N LYS A 38 4.23 6.07 23.29
CA LYS A 38 4.62 7.26 22.51
C LYS A 38 3.39 7.88 21.86
N LYS A 39 3.16 9.17 22.13
CA LYS A 39 2.06 9.92 21.50
C LYS A 39 2.29 10.08 20.01
N ILE A 40 1.25 9.78 19.23
CA ILE A 40 1.20 10.02 17.79
C ILE A 40 0.49 11.35 17.56
N GLU A 41 1.21 12.34 17.05
CA GLU A 41 0.72 13.69 16.83
C GLU A 41 0.56 13.96 15.33
N ALA A 42 0.13 15.17 14.98
CA ALA A 42 -0.15 15.55 13.60
C ALA A 42 1.08 15.38 12.68
N HIS A 43 2.30 15.57 13.19
CA HIS A 43 3.52 15.39 12.41
C HIS A 43 3.72 13.93 11.99
N GLU A 44 3.65 12.98 12.94
CA GLU A 44 3.80 11.56 12.61
C GLU A 44 2.64 11.09 11.73
N MET A 45 1.43 11.61 11.94
CA MET A 45 0.28 11.23 11.13
C MET A 45 0.39 11.70 9.68
N LYS A 46 0.88 12.92 9.43
CA LYS A 46 1.16 13.41 8.06
C LYS A 46 2.14 12.49 7.33
N LEU A 47 3.23 12.12 8.00
CA LEU A 47 4.25 11.22 7.42
C LEU A 47 3.70 9.80 7.20
N THR A 48 2.88 9.30 8.13
CA THR A 48 2.19 8.00 8.02
C THR A 48 1.27 8.00 6.79
N SER A 49 0.46 9.05 6.61
CA SER A 49 -0.40 9.19 5.44
C SER A 49 0.39 9.26 4.14
N ILE A 50 1.50 10.02 4.10
CA ILE A 50 2.37 10.06 2.93
C ILE A 50 2.91 8.67 2.61
N ALA A 51 3.47 7.95 3.60
CA ALA A 51 4.03 6.62 3.40
C ALA A 51 2.98 5.64 2.83
N ILE A 52 1.77 5.64 3.38
CA ILE A 52 0.67 4.76 2.91
C ILE A 52 0.24 5.10 1.48
N LEU A 53 0.25 6.38 1.10
CA LEU A 53 -0.24 6.83 -0.20
C LEU A 53 0.79 6.73 -1.33
N VAL A 54 2.09 6.69 -1.03
CA VAL A 54 3.16 6.61 -2.04
C VAL A 54 2.92 5.46 -3.02
N THR A 55 2.73 4.24 -2.50
CA THR A 55 2.58 3.06 -3.35
C THR A 55 1.32 3.09 -4.22
N PRO A 56 0.09 3.27 -3.69
CA PRO A 56 -1.11 3.30 -4.52
C PRO A 56 -1.11 4.43 -5.55
N ILE A 57 -0.56 5.61 -5.23
CA ILE A 57 -0.43 6.69 -6.22
C ILE A 57 0.47 6.25 -7.38
N LEU A 58 1.64 5.68 -7.09
CA LEU A 58 2.57 5.23 -8.14
C LEU A 58 1.97 4.12 -9.00
N VAL A 59 1.28 3.16 -8.38
CA VAL A 59 0.66 2.04 -9.09
C VAL A 59 -0.47 2.53 -9.99
N LEU A 60 -1.39 3.34 -9.47
CA LEU A 60 -2.56 3.81 -10.23
C LEU A 60 -2.16 4.81 -11.31
N ALA A 61 -1.28 5.77 -11.00
CA ALA A 61 -0.79 6.74 -11.98
C ALA A 61 0.07 6.06 -13.06
N GLY A 62 0.97 5.16 -12.67
CA GLY A 62 1.78 4.39 -13.62
C GLY A 62 0.91 3.50 -14.52
N THR A 63 -0.11 2.86 -13.96
CA THR A 63 -1.09 2.07 -14.72
C THR A 63 -1.82 2.96 -15.72
N ALA A 64 -2.34 4.12 -15.28
CA ALA A 64 -3.03 5.08 -16.14
C ALA A 64 -2.14 5.55 -17.31
N ILE A 65 -0.87 5.87 -17.04
CA ILE A 65 0.11 6.22 -18.09
C ILE A 65 0.27 5.07 -19.08
N ALA A 66 0.41 3.84 -18.61
CA ALA A 66 0.62 2.66 -19.45
C ALA A 66 -0.60 2.32 -20.33
N VAL A 67 -1.84 2.43 -19.82
CA VAL A 67 -3.03 2.19 -20.66
C VAL A 67 -3.32 3.32 -21.65
N LEU A 68 -2.95 4.57 -21.33
CA LEU A 68 -3.13 5.69 -22.26
C LEU A 68 -2.07 5.70 -23.37
N ALA A 69 -0.85 5.29 -23.07
CA ALA A 69 0.25 5.26 -24.03
C ALA A 69 0.14 4.09 -25.03
N GLY A 70 0.34 4.37 -26.33
CA GLY A 70 0.45 3.33 -27.35
C GLY A 70 1.58 2.33 -27.06
N ALA A 71 2.74 2.82 -26.62
CA ALA A 71 3.89 1.99 -26.23
C ALA A 71 3.63 1.11 -25.00
N GLY A 72 2.73 1.52 -24.10
CA GLY A 72 2.34 0.70 -22.95
C GLY A 72 1.43 -0.45 -23.35
N LYS A 73 0.49 -0.21 -24.27
CA LYS A 73 -0.43 -1.26 -24.77
C LYS A 73 0.21 -2.25 -25.73
N ALA A 74 1.28 -1.85 -26.43
CA ALA A 74 1.92 -2.67 -27.45
C ALA A 74 2.49 -4.02 -26.94
N GLY A 75 2.79 -4.11 -25.63
CA GLY A 75 3.36 -5.31 -25.01
C GLY A 75 2.33 -6.26 -24.38
N ILE A 76 1.03 -5.96 -24.44
CA ILE A 76 -0.04 -6.79 -23.88
C ILE A 76 -0.09 -8.13 -24.64
N ALA A 77 -0.09 -9.25 -23.92
CA ALA A 77 -0.19 -10.58 -24.54
C ALA A 77 -1.62 -11.07 -24.63
N ASN A 78 -2.44 -10.77 -23.61
CA ASN A 78 -3.82 -11.24 -23.53
C ASN A 78 -4.80 -10.08 -23.76
N PRO A 79 -5.73 -10.16 -24.73
CA PRO A 79 -6.66 -9.07 -25.00
C PRO A 79 -7.73 -8.94 -23.89
N GLY A 80 -8.47 -7.83 -23.93
CA GLY A 80 -9.58 -7.59 -23.01
C GLY A 80 -9.13 -7.23 -21.59
N ALA A 81 -9.91 -7.64 -20.60
CA ALA A 81 -9.67 -7.30 -19.19
C ALA A 81 -8.35 -7.89 -18.64
N HIS A 82 -7.92 -9.04 -19.14
CA HIS A 82 -6.65 -9.64 -18.71
C HIS A 82 -5.44 -8.78 -19.11
N GLY A 83 -5.49 -8.12 -20.26
CA GLY A 83 -4.43 -7.19 -20.68
C GLY A 83 -4.30 -5.98 -19.76
N PHE A 84 -5.42 -5.50 -19.19
CA PHE A 84 -5.39 -4.51 -18.13
C PHE A 84 -4.78 -5.08 -16.85
N SER A 85 -5.14 -6.31 -16.47
CA SER A 85 -4.55 -7.02 -15.32
C SER A 85 -3.03 -7.20 -15.47
N GLU A 86 -2.52 -7.49 -16.67
CA GLU A 86 -1.08 -7.56 -16.97
C GLU A 86 -0.34 -6.27 -16.65
N ILE A 87 -0.88 -5.14 -17.11
CA ILE A 87 -0.32 -3.82 -16.84
C ILE A 87 -0.43 -3.49 -15.35
N LEU A 88 -1.63 -3.60 -14.78
CA LEU A 88 -1.88 -3.30 -13.36
C LEU A 88 -0.98 -4.13 -12.45
N TYR A 89 -0.79 -5.42 -12.75
CA TYR A 89 0.05 -6.31 -11.97
C TYR A 89 1.54 -5.93 -12.08
N ALA A 90 2.03 -5.63 -13.28
CA ALA A 90 3.42 -5.20 -13.48
C ALA A 90 3.73 -3.91 -12.68
N LEU A 91 2.83 -2.93 -12.73
CA LEU A 91 2.97 -1.67 -11.98
C LEU A 91 2.79 -1.87 -10.47
N SER A 92 1.84 -2.72 -10.07
CA SER A 92 1.63 -3.09 -8.66
C SER A 92 2.87 -3.73 -8.07
N SER A 93 3.44 -4.71 -8.76
CA SER A 93 4.65 -5.41 -8.35
C SER A 93 5.87 -4.48 -8.29
N ALA A 94 6.04 -3.62 -9.30
CA ALA A 94 7.12 -2.63 -9.32
C ALA A 94 7.00 -1.63 -8.16
N GLY A 95 5.82 -1.04 -7.97
CA GLY A 95 5.58 -0.02 -6.94
C GLY A 95 5.67 -0.57 -5.52
N ASN A 96 5.33 -1.85 -5.32
CA ASN A 96 5.46 -2.54 -4.04
C ASN A 96 6.83 -3.21 -3.84
N ASN A 97 7.75 -3.11 -4.81
CA ASN A 97 9.04 -3.79 -4.78
C ASN A 97 8.95 -5.32 -4.58
N ASN A 98 7.89 -5.96 -5.09
CA ASN A 98 7.69 -7.40 -4.97
C ASN A 98 8.61 -8.18 -5.93
N GLY A 99 8.54 -7.84 -7.23
CA GLY A 99 9.36 -8.46 -8.26
C GLY A 99 8.66 -9.55 -9.06
N SER A 100 7.49 -10.03 -8.62
CA SER A 100 6.65 -10.95 -9.40
C SER A 100 6.14 -10.31 -10.70
N ALA A 101 5.81 -11.13 -11.69
CA ALA A 101 5.14 -10.70 -12.92
C ALA A 101 4.19 -11.79 -13.43
N LEU A 102 3.13 -11.41 -14.15
CA LEU A 102 2.32 -12.38 -14.90
C LEU A 102 3.08 -12.99 -16.09
N ALA A 103 4.20 -12.38 -16.47
CA ALA A 103 5.11 -12.80 -17.55
C ALA A 103 4.51 -12.84 -18.98
N GLY A 104 3.22 -12.50 -19.16
CA GLY A 104 2.63 -12.24 -20.48
C GLY A 104 3.04 -10.89 -21.06
N LEU A 105 3.08 -9.84 -20.23
CA LEU A 105 3.46 -8.48 -20.66
C LEU A 105 4.93 -8.43 -21.13
N SER A 106 5.14 -8.08 -22.40
CA SER A 106 6.47 -7.84 -22.95
C SER A 106 7.02 -6.50 -22.46
N ALA A 107 7.66 -6.54 -21.29
CA ALA A 107 8.16 -5.37 -20.58
C ALA A 107 9.59 -4.95 -20.98
N ASN A 108 10.28 -5.72 -21.84
CA ASN A 108 11.63 -5.36 -22.30
C ASN A 108 11.58 -4.31 -23.41
N THR A 109 11.03 -3.14 -23.08
CA THR A 109 10.95 -1.97 -23.95
C THR A 109 11.51 -0.76 -23.21
N PRO A 110 12.05 0.26 -23.90
CA PRO A 110 12.50 1.48 -23.25
C PRO A 110 11.41 2.13 -22.40
N PHE A 111 10.15 2.05 -22.84
CA PHE A 111 8.99 2.55 -22.11
C PHE A 111 8.82 1.85 -20.75
N TYR A 112 8.67 0.51 -20.74
CA TYR A 112 8.43 -0.23 -19.51
C TYR A 112 9.66 -0.26 -18.60
N ASN A 113 10.86 -0.42 -19.15
CA ASN A 113 12.09 -0.38 -18.36
C ASN A 113 12.23 0.96 -17.60
N THR A 114 11.91 2.07 -18.27
CA THR A 114 11.96 3.41 -17.63
C THR A 114 10.85 3.58 -16.61
N LEU A 115 9.60 3.30 -16.99
CA LEU A 115 8.44 3.50 -16.13
C LEU A 115 8.51 2.63 -14.87
N LEU A 116 8.76 1.32 -15.03
CA LEU A 116 8.88 0.39 -13.91
C LEU A 116 10.10 0.71 -13.05
N GLY A 117 11.21 1.17 -13.65
CA GLY A 117 12.39 1.61 -12.92
C GLY A 117 12.10 2.80 -11.99
N ILE A 118 11.44 3.84 -12.52
CA ILE A 118 11.03 5.02 -11.74
C ILE A 118 10.06 4.62 -10.63
N VAL A 119 9.03 3.84 -10.97
CA VAL A 119 8.01 3.37 -10.01
C VAL A 119 8.64 2.56 -8.89
N ARG A 120 9.59 1.67 -9.20
CA ARG A 120 10.31 0.86 -8.21
C ARG A 120 11.18 1.73 -7.30
N TRP A 121 11.89 2.71 -7.86
CA TRP A 121 12.74 3.63 -7.10
C TRP A 121 11.91 4.47 -6.13
N LEU A 122 10.84 5.11 -6.62
CA LEU A 122 9.93 5.91 -5.80
C LEU A 122 9.17 5.06 -4.78
N GLY A 123 8.73 3.86 -5.15
CA GLY A 123 8.04 2.94 -4.24
C GLY A 123 8.90 2.55 -3.04
N ARG A 124 10.22 2.44 -3.23
CA ARG A 124 11.16 2.12 -2.16
C ARG A 124 11.53 3.35 -1.33
N PHE A 125 12.08 4.37 -1.98
CA PHE A 125 12.67 5.51 -1.27
C PHE A 125 11.63 6.53 -0.81
N GLY A 126 10.55 6.70 -1.58
CA GLY A 126 9.41 7.52 -1.18
C GLY A 126 8.70 6.97 0.07
N PHE A 127 8.79 5.66 0.33
CA PHE A 127 8.28 5.06 1.56
C PHE A 127 9.30 5.13 2.71
N ILE A 128 10.59 4.84 2.45
CA ILE A 128 11.62 4.80 3.51
C ILE A 128 11.86 6.18 4.14
N VAL A 129 11.88 7.25 3.34
CA VAL A 129 12.13 8.61 3.86
C VAL A 129 11.15 9.02 4.97
N PRO A 130 9.81 8.96 4.79
CA PRO A 130 8.87 9.28 5.85
C PRO A 130 8.96 8.31 7.03
N VAL A 131 9.26 7.03 6.81
CA VAL A 131 9.47 6.06 7.91
C VAL A 131 10.64 6.47 8.79
N LEU A 132 11.77 6.86 8.21
CA LEU A 132 12.94 7.33 8.97
C LEU A 132 12.64 8.63 9.72
N ALA A 133 11.90 9.54 9.11
CA ALA A 133 11.46 10.78 9.76
C ALA A 133 10.55 10.49 10.97
N ILE A 134 9.62 9.53 10.86
CA ILE A 134 8.79 9.06 11.98
C ILE A 134 9.67 8.45 13.07
N ALA A 135 10.64 7.61 12.70
CA ALA A 135 11.54 6.98 13.67
C ALA A 135 12.32 8.03 14.47
N GLY A 136 12.87 9.06 13.80
CA GLY A 136 13.55 10.17 14.45
C GLY A 136 12.64 10.96 15.40
N ALA A 137 11.41 11.28 14.95
CA ALA A 137 10.43 11.98 15.77
C ALA A 137 10.03 11.17 17.02
N LEU A 138 9.77 9.88 16.88
CA LEU A 138 9.40 8.99 17.99
C LEU A 138 10.57 8.74 18.96
N ALA A 139 11.81 8.75 18.48
CA ALA A 139 13.00 8.61 19.32
C ALA A 139 13.13 9.79 20.30
N ALA A 140 12.81 11.01 19.86
CA ALA A 140 12.86 12.21 20.70
C ALA A 140 11.75 12.27 21.76
N LYS A 141 10.65 11.54 21.59
CA LYS A 141 9.51 11.58 22.54
C LYS A 141 9.81 10.79 23.81
N LYS A 142 9.25 11.20 24.95
CA LYS A 142 9.27 10.38 26.18
C LYS A 142 8.23 9.26 26.09
N ARG A 143 8.54 8.11 26.69
CA ARG A 143 7.58 7.01 26.86
C ARG A 143 6.73 7.28 28.09
N LEU A 144 5.42 7.29 27.93
CA LEU A 144 4.44 7.52 28.99
C LEU A 144 4.06 6.19 29.67
N PRO A 145 3.70 6.22 30.97
CA PRO A 145 3.18 5.04 31.67
C PRO A 145 1.79 4.67 31.15
N VAL A 146 1.47 3.38 31.20
CA VAL A 146 0.14 2.87 30.83
C VAL A 146 -0.89 3.37 31.85
N THR A 147 -2.00 3.89 31.34
CA THR A 147 -3.13 4.35 32.15
C THR A 147 -4.40 3.58 31.78
N VAL A 148 -5.47 3.77 32.54
CA VAL A 148 -6.81 3.22 32.20
C VAL A 148 -7.34 3.72 30.85
N GLY A 149 -6.83 4.85 30.34
CA GLY A 149 -7.19 5.40 29.03
C GLY A 149 -6.28 4.94 27.88
N THR A 150 -5.25 4.16 28.17
CA THR A 150 -4.32 3.64 27.16
C THR A 150 -4.95 2.44 26.47
N MET A 151 -5.11 2.50 25.14
CA MET A 151 -5.62 1.38 24.38
C MET A 151 -4.62 0.20 24.39
N PRO A 152 -5.04 -1.02 24.74
CA PRO A 152 -4.21 -2.20 24.59
C PRO A 152 -3.90 -2.47 23.10
N THR A 153 -2.63 -2.36 22.71
CA THR A 153 -2.16 -2.65 21.35
C THR A 153 -1.81 -4.14 21.17
N HIS A 154 -2.53 -5.01 21.88
CA HIS A 154 -2.36 -6.46 21.91
C HIS A 154 -3.71 -7.15 22.10
N GLY A 155 -3.76 -8.46 21.86
CA GLY A 155 -4.97 -9.26 21.97
C GLY A 155 -5.91 -9.14 20.75
N PRO A 156 -7.03 -9.88 20.76
CA PRO A 156 -7.86 -10.08 19.58
C PRO A 156 -8.45 -8.78 19.00
N LEU A 157 -8.81 -7.83 19.86
CA LEU A 157 -9.39 -6.55 19.44
C LEU A 157 -8.44 -5.75 18.56
N PHE A 158 -7.19 -5.58 18.99
CA PHE A 158 -6.21 -4.83 18.22
C PHE A 158 -5.80 -5.56 16.95
N VAL A 159 -5.72 -6.90 17.00
CA VAL A 159 -5.47 -7.73 15.80
C VAL A 159 -6.58 -7.51 14.76
N ALA A 160 -7.85 -7.56 15.18
CA ALA A 160 -8.99 -7.33 14.29
C ALA A 160 -9.00 -5.91 13.72
N LEU A 161 -8.72 -4.90 14.55
CA LEU A 161 -8.64 -3.50 14.12
C LEU A 161 -7.52 -3.29 13.09
N LEU A 162 -6.35 -3.87 13.33
CA LEU A 162 -5.20 -3.76 12.42
C LEU A 162 -5.50 -4.43 11.08
N ILE A 163 -6.06 -5.65 11.10
CA ILE A 163 -6.51 -6.36 9.89
C ILE A 163 -7.53 -5.51 9.14
N GLY A 164 -8.56 -5.01 9.83
CA GLY A 164 -9.59 -4.15 9.25
C GLY A 164 -9.01 -2.89 8.61
N THR A 165 -8.05 -2.25 9.27
CA THR A 165 -7.38 -1.04 8.76
C THR A 165 -6.61 -1.35 7.47
N VAL A 166 -5.82 -2.43 7.44
CA VAL A 166 -5.05 -2.85 6.26
C VAL A 166 -5.98 -3.19 5.10
N LEU A 167 -7.02 -3.99 5.35
CA LEU A 167 -7.97 -4.42 4.33
C LEU A 167 -8.76 -3.23 3.78
N LEU A 168 -9.28 -2.36 4.64
CA LEU A 168 -10.09 -1.21 4.23
C LEU A 168 -9.28 -0.25 3.36
N VAL A 169 -8.07 0.12 3.79
CA VAL A 169 -7.19 0.99 3.01
C VAL A 169 -6.83 0.34 1.67
N GLY A 170 -6.48 -0.95 1.65
CA GLY A 170 -6.18 -1.65 0.40
C GLY A 170 -7.38 -1.69 -0.54
N LEU A 171 -8.54 -2.08 -0.01
CA LEU A 171 -9.78 -2.25 -0.77
C LEU A 171 -10.24 -0.92 -1.38
N LEU A 172 -10.29 0.16 -0.61
CA LEU A 172 -10.73 1.46 -1.11
C LEU A 172 -9.81 2.05 -2.19
N ASN A 173 -8.51 1.73 -2.17
CA ASN A 173 -7.59 2.19 -3.20
C ASN A 173 -7.70 1.39 -4.50
N TYR A 174 -7.93 0.08 -4.43
CA TYR A 174 -7.78 -0.81 -5.59
C TYR A 174 -9.08 -1.38 -6.14
N VAL A 175 -10.21 -1.31 -5.43
CA VAL A 175 -11.49 -1.84 -5.92
C VAL A 175 -11.85 -1.39 -7.34
N PRO A 176 -11.77 -0.10 -7.70
CA PRO A 176 -12.12 0.32 -9.05
C PRO A 176 -11.22 -0.30 -10.12
N ALA A 177 -9.92 -0.40 -9.85
CA ALA A 177 -8.97 -1.03 -10.77
C ALA A 177 -9.20 -2.55 -10.85
N LEU A 178 -9.37 -3.22 -9.72
CA LEU A 178 -9.60 -4.67 -9.67
C LEU A 178 -10.93 -5.06 -10.34
N ALA A 179 -11.95 -4.20 -10.26
CA ALA A 179 -13.22 -4.37 -10.95
C ALA A 179 -13.04 -4.48 -12.47
N LEU A 180 -12.16 -3.66 -13.06
CA LEU A 180 -11.90 -3.57 -14.49
C LEU A 180 -10.91 -4.61 -15.03
N GLY A 181 -10.22 -5.33 -14.15
CA GLY A 181 -9.29 -6.39 -14.52
C GLY A 181 -9.78 -7.77 -14.11
N PRO A 182 -9.27 -8.35 -13.01
CA PRO A 182 -9.53 -9.74 -12.65
C PRO A 182 -10.99 -10.02 -12.28
N VAL A 183 -11.73 -9.05 -11.72
CA VAL A 183 -13.12 -9.28 -11.31
C VAL A 183 -14.02 -9.44 -12.53
N VAL A 184 -13.96 -8.51 -13.50
CA VAL A 184 -14.76 -8.64 -14.72
C VAL A 184 -14.34 -9.86 -15.54
N GLU A 185 -13.04 -10.18 -15.58
CA GLU A 185 -12.56 -11.41 -16.21
C GLU A 185 -13.19 -12.66 -15.58
N HIS A 186 -13.24 -12.73 -14.25
CA HIS A 186 -13.89 -13.84 -13.56
C HIS A 186 -15.40 -13.91 -13.86
N LEU A 187 -16.10 -12.79 -13.88
CA LEU A 187 -17.53 -12.74 -14.18
C LEU A 187 -17.84 -13.14 -15.63
N MET A 188 -16.93 -12.87 -16.58
CA MET A 188 -17.06 -13.30 -17.98
C MET A 188 -16.94 -14.82 -18.16
N LEU A 189 -16.30 -15.54 -17.23
CA LEU A 189 -16.23 -17.01 -17.28
C LEU A 189 -17.58 -17.68 -16.99
N TRP A 190 -18.46 -16.99 -16.26
CA TRP A 190 -19.80 -17.47 -15.92
C TRP A 190 -20.84 -16.56 -16.56
N PRO A 191 -20.95 -16.54 -17.92
CA PRO A 191 -22.00 -15.79 -18.56
C PRO A 191 -23.34 -16.23 -17.96
N GLY A 192 -24.05 -15.28 -17.36
CA GLY A 192 -25.39 -15.51 -16.82
C GLY A 192 -26.22 -16.18 -17.90
N LYS A 193 -26.90 -17.27 -17.54
CA LYS A 193 -27.83 -17.98 -18.43
C LYS A 193 -28.87 -17.02 -19.01
#